data_AF-J7T4G1-F1
#
_entry.id   AF-J7T4G1-F1
#
_cell.length_a   1.000
_cell.length_b   1.000
_cell.length_c   1.000
_cell.angle_alpha   90.00
_cell.angle_beta   90.00
_cell.angle_gamma   90.00
#
_symmetry.space_group_name_H-M   'P 1'
#
loop_
_entity.id
_entity.type
_entity.pdbx_description
1 polymer ?
#
loop_
_entity_poly.entity_id
_entity_poly.type
_entity_poly.pdbx_seq_one_letter_code
_entity_poly.pdbx_strand_id
1 'polypeptide(L)'
;MCFNYCNGKASALLKEITMQQVERILNASGKTYYLENDYLNTELVIMSNELLFRKVEGKYIYEDSKSKLVGEQFEAGDYIFLRVKEQLYLLQVSKENDQTDSFESMLNDLKKSLYSLKTEIIAKNLFFKNVPAIQNPIDKSRNIELIQKLLEMVFQKELKPETTFFKHQELENPFFYHFTSIDNFYEICKTKGITAKNETTNQKEDYSNKSIQEVRRDMEVTSNPSTKVHDYVPFYFTKQSPMFYERVMNKVIDQKDTIFLAVNFEKLKENDVYYTDIAANSEKEPKPNFYFTLDNLEKLNWEKINCELPTVYGKNISEDERKLIKRQRMAEVLVYNFVPFDWIEKIIVFDEEARLKVEEYISNSDFRPKVECDRSYFITKEGRGINPNYHGYLNSSPNYLQESLITGPRELLNKCSYYINKIVSSHSTSAPKNARFKDVGELVKSIDKDFSVLPELEGIEGLRTSNSTHSKTVSEHTKDVVKNVRNSSAFATCPEKEKDILCLSAYLHDIGKGPINKWYNGEQRVWPDHPAEALPMVERILSDEIENIEPWEVKRIVLLVAYHDLLGDIVKGADKLFKYNGRSIDELRKLKLSYDEFKDLKIISEADIKAINHEWLKNFKKYVDDIKEKSNK
;
A
#
# COMPACT_ATOMS: atom_id res chain seq x y z
N MET A 1 -21.32 -45.52 7.74
CA MET A 1 -21.76 -45.59 9.15
C MET A 1 -20.75 -44.85 10.00
N CYS A 2 -21.24 -44.03 10.93
CA CYS A 2 -20.54 -43.08 11.79
C CYS A 2 -19.31 -43.66 12.52
N PHE A 3 -18.23 -42.89 12.69
CA PHE A 3 -18.09 -42.00 13.86
C PHE A 3 -16.74 -41.25 13.91
N ASN A 4 -16.87 -40.00 14.39
CA ASN A 4 -16.00 -39.28 15.32
C ASN A 4 -14.73 -38.57 14.84
N TYR A 5 -14.92 -37.26 14.64
CA TYR A 5 -14.08 -36.20 15.20
C TYR A 5 -13.52 -36.58 16.58
N CYS A 6 -12.20 -36.60 16.70
CA CYS A 6 -11.49 -36.31 17.94
C CYS A 6 -10.63 -35.06 17.70
N ASN A 7 -11.09 -33.94 18.27
CA ASN A 7 -10.27 -32.79 18.55
C ASN A 7 -9.12 -33.21 19.47
N GLY A 8 -7.92 -33.29 18.92
CA GLY A 8 -6.67 -33.36 19.67
C GLY A 8 -5.67 -32.47 18.96
N LYS A 9 -5.17 -31.45 19.66
CA LYS A 9 -4.07 -30.60 19.19
C LYS A 9 -2.93 -31.49 18.70
N ALA A 10 -2.79 -31.58 17.38
CA ALA A 10 -1.55 -31.98 16.74
C ALA A 10 -1.19 -30.84 15.80
N SER A 11 -0.51 -29.84 16.35
CA SER A 11 0.55 -29.16 15.62
C SER A 11 1.41 -30.27 15.04
N ALA A 12 1.18 -30.66 13.79
CA ALA A 12 2.09 -31.53 13.09
C ALA A 12 3.37 -30.70 12.92
N LEU A 13 4.29 -30.84 13.88
CA LEU A 13 5.63 -30.32 13.75
C LEU A 13 6.14 -30.77 12.37
N LEU A 14 6.41 -29.81 11.49
CA LEU A 14 7.38 -29.98 10.41
C LEU A 14 8.68 -30.39 11.12
N LYS A 15 8.97 -31.70 11.15
CA LYS A 15 10.26 -32.17 11.62
C LYS A 15 11.25 -31.89 10.50
N GLU A 16 11.99 -30.80 10.65
CA GLU A 16 13.24 -30.60 9.93
C GLU A 16 14.10 -31.85 10.09
N ILE A 17 14.65 -32.38 8.99
CA ILE A 17 15.65 -33.44 9.11
C ILE A 17 16.94 -32.81 9.62
N THR A 18 17.42 -33.29 10.77
CA THR A 18 18.69 -32.84 11.33
C THR A 18 19.85 -33.39 10.50
N MET A 19 20.98 -32.68 10.45
CA MET A 19 22.19 -33.19 9.76
C MET A 19 22.62 -34.57 10.27
N GLN A 20 22.39 -34.88 11.55
CA GLN A 20 22.62 -36.22 12.12
C GLN A 20 21.73 -37.32 11.49
N GLN A 21 20.51 -36.97 11.08
CA GLN A 21 19.63 -37.91 10.37
C GLN A 21 20.10 -38.12 8.93
N VAL A 22 20.57 -37.06 8.25
CA VAL A 22 21.19 -37.17 6.91
C VAL A 22 22.44 -38.05 6.95
N GLU A 23 23.32 -37.83 7.92
CA GLU A 23 24.53 -38.64 8.11
C GLU A 23 24.21 -40.10 8.45
N ARG A 24 23.15 -40.37 9.23
CA ARG A 24 22.69 -41.74 9.48
C ARG A 24 22.24 -42.45 8.19
N ILE A 25 21.54 -41.75 7.31
CA ILE A 25 21.07 -42.29 6.01
C ILE A 25 22.26 -42.55 5.09
N LEU A 26 23.23 -41.63 5.02
CA LEU A 26 24.43 -41.75 4.18
C LEU A 26 25.38 -42.86 4.65
N ASN A 27 25.40 -43.15 5.94
CA ASN A 27 26.24 -44.20 6.55
C ASN A 27 25.49 -45.53 6.76
N ALA A 28 24.21 -45.59 6.44
CA ALA A 28 23.44 -46.82 6.58
C ALA A 28 23.83 -47.84 5.51
N SER A 29 23.83 -49.11 5.88
CA SER A 29 24.13 -50.22 4.97
C SER A 29 23.02 -50.53 3.96
N GLY A 30 21.83 -49.94 4.16
CA GLY A 30 20.66 -50.13 3.31
C GLY A 30 20.74 -49.39 1.99
N LYS A 31 20.09 -49.93 0.96
CA LYS A 31 19.96 -49.28 -0.34
C LYS A 31 18.95 -48.14 -0.26
N THR A 32 19.16 -47.09 -1.06
CA THR A 32 18.24 -45.95 -1.16
C THR A 32 17.50 -45.98 -2.48
N TYR A 33 16.19 -45.77 -2.44
CA TYR A 33 15.31 -45.75 -3.60
C TYR A 33 14.54 -44.43 -3.66
N TYR A 34 14.23 -43.99 -4.87
CA TYR A 34 13.34 -42.86 -5.11
C TYR A 34 12.14 -43.34 -5.90
N LEU A 35 10.94 -43.10 -5.37
CA LEU A 35 9.68 -43.53 -5.97
C LEU A 35 8.77 -42.30 -6.15
N GLU A 36 8.21 -42.16 -7.34
CA GLU A 36 7.15 -41.19 -7.66
C GLU A 36 5.80 -41.90 -7.60
N ASN A 37 4.82 -41.26 -6.95
CA ASN A 37 3.51 -41.86 -6.71
C ASN A 37 2.78 -42.27 -8.00
N ASP A 38 3.00 -41.54 -9.10
CA ASP A 38 2.34 -41.80 -10.38
C ASP A 38 2.75 -43.14 -11.02
N TYR A 39 3.83 -43.76 -10.53
CA TYR A 39 4.32 -45.06 -11.00
C TYR A 39 4.13 -46.17 -9.96
N LEU A 40 3.43 -45.89 -8.84
CA LEU A 40 3.07 -46.91 -7.88
C LEU A 40 1.87 -47.71 -8.39
N ASN A 41 2.03 -49.02 -8.41
CA ASN A 41 1.00 -49.98 -8.84
C ASN A 41 0.26 -50.60 -7.64
N THR A 42 0.40 -49.97 -6.47
CA THR A 42 -0.09 -50.40 -5.17
C THR A 42 -0.84 -49.27 -4.48
N GLU A 43 -1.87 -49.61 -3.71
CA GLU A 43 -2.57 -48.64 -2.86
C GLU A 43 -1.73 -48.31 -1.62
N LEU A 44 -1.63 -47.02 -1.30
CA LEU A 44 -0.95 -46.54 -0.10
C LEU A 44 -1.93 -46.37 1.05
N VAL A 45 -1.61 -46.98 2.19
CA VAL A 45 -2.31 -46.75 3.45
C VAL A 45 -1.38 -46.00 4.39
N ILE A 46 -1.73 -44.74 4.65
CA ILE A 46 -0.97 -43.87 5.56
C ILE A 46 -1.53 -44.04 6.97
N MET A 47 -0.69 -44.49 7.89
CA MET A 47 -0.95 -44.50 9.32
C MET A 47 -0.17 -43.36 10.00
N SER A 48 -0.34 -43.19 11.31
CA SER A 48 0.28 -42.07 12.04
C SER A 48 1.80 -41.99 11.84
N ASN A 49 2.50 -43.13 11.90
CA ASN A 49 3.97 -43.24 11.80
C ASN A 49 4.46 -44.25 10.75
N GLU A 50 3.56 -44.89 10.01
CA GLU A 50 3.91 -45.93 9.04
C GLU A 50 3.19 -45.67 7.71
N LEU A 51 3.83 -46.09 6.62
CA LEU A 51 3.25 -46.08 5.29
C LEU A 51 3.30 -47.51 4.73
N LEU A 52 2.12 -48.07 4.48
CA LEU A 52 1.96 -49.44 4.03
C LEU A 52 1.62 -49.47 2.54
N PHE A 53 2.31 -50.33 1.80
CA PHE A 53 2.04 -50.59 0.40
C PHE A 53 1.21 -51.87 0.31
N ARG A 54 -0.02 -51.76 -0.21
CA ARG A 54 -0.94 -52.90 -0.32
C ARG A 54 -0.47 -53.92 -1.35
N LYS A 55 -0.71 -55.20 -1.10
CA LYS A 55 -0.41 -56.22 -2.11
C LYS A 55 -1.45 -56.18 -3.22
N VAL A 56 -1.00 -56.07 -4.47
CA VAL A 56 -1.85 -56.21 -5.66
C VAL A 56 -1.30 -57.40 -6.45
N GLU A 57 -2.06 -58.49 -6.51
CA GLU A 57 -1.61 -59.73 -7.15
C GLU A 57 -1.19 -59.50 -8.61
N GLY A 58 -0.03 -60.04 -8.98
CA GLY A 58 0.50 -59.96 -10.34
C GLY A 58 1.09 -58.60 -10.75
N LYS A 59 1.20 -57.62 -9.84
CA LYS A 59 1.79 -56.31 -10.12
C LYS A 59 3.03 -56.01 -9.28
N TYR A 60 3.96 -55.26 -9.86
CA TYR A 60 5.09 -54.65 -9.15
C TYR A 60 4.59 -53.59 -8.17
N ILE A 61 5.36 -53.29 -7.12
CA ILE A 61 5.01 -52.17 -6.23
C ILE A 61 5.27 -50.81 -6.91
N TYR A 62 6.30 -50.75 -7.74
CA TYR A 62 6.69 -49.57 -8.50
C TYR A 62 7.14 -50.00 -9.88
N GLU A 63 6.60 -49.34 -10.90
CA GLU A 63 6.92 -49.61 -12.29
C GLU A 63 6.94 -48.31 -13.07
N ASP A 64 8.14 -47.80 -13.32
CA ASP A 64 8.36 -46.69 -14.25
C ASP A 64 8.97 -47.22 -15.56
N SER A 65 9.38 -46.31 -16.45
CA SER A 65 10.00 -46.68 -17.72
C SER A 65 11.34 -47.43 -17.60
N LYS A 66 11.97 -47.47 -16.42
CA LYS A 66 13.36 -47.93 -16.21
C LYS A 66 13.51 -49.01 -15.13
N SER A 67 12.58 -49.10 -14.19
CA SER A 67 12.68 -49.87 -12.96
C SER A 67 11.38 -50.58 -12.69
N LYS A 68 11.47 -51.87 -12.35
CA LYS A 68 10.34 -52.67 -11.87
C LYS A 68 10.71 -53.26 -10.53
N LEU A 69 10.06 -52.77 -9.48
CA LEU A 69 10.39 -53.13 -8.11
C LEU A 69 9.28 -53.97 -7.49
N VAL A 70 9.64 -55.12 -6.93
CA VAL A 70 8.73 -55.92 -6.10
C VAL A 70 9.01 -55.66 -4.63
N GLY A 71 8.01 -55.81 -3.76
CA GLY A 71 8.13 -55.49 -2.34
C GLY A 71 9.23 -56.29 -1.64
N GLU A 72 9.48 -57.51 -2.08
CA GLU A 72 10.47 -58.43 -1.55
C GLU A 72 11.92 -58.02 -1.86
N GLN A 73 12.15 -57.11 -2.81
CA GLN A 73 13.49 -56.59 -3.13
C GLN A 73 14.01 -55.59 -2.09
N PHE A 74 13.11 -55.03 -1.28
CA PHE A 74 13.49 -54.08 -0.25
C PHE A 74 13.93 -54.83 1.01
N GLU A 75 15.13 -54.53 1.47
CA GLU A 75 15.70 -55.11 2.67
C GLU A 75 15.42 -54.22 3.90
N ALA A 76 15.38 -54.82 5.09
CA ALA A 76 15.23 -54.04 6.31
C ALA A 76 16.41 -53.05 6.44
N GLY A 77 16.08 -51.79 6.67
CA GLY A 77 17.06 -50.71 6.71
C GLY A 77 17.27 -50.00 5.37
N ASP A 78 16.65 -50.45 4.27
CA ASP A 78 16.58 -49.69 3.03
C ASP A 78 15.79 -48.39 3.24
N TYR A 79 16.12 -47.35 2.49
CA TYR A 79 15.44 -46.05 2.54
C TYR A 79 14.67 -45.78 1.25
N ILE A 80 13.50 -45.18 1.38
CA ILE A 80 12.65 -44.80 0.26
C ILE A 80 12.30 -43.32 0.38
N PHE A 81 12.69 -42.55 -0.63
CA PHE A 81 12.14 -41.22 -0.88
C PHE A 81 10.89 -41.37 -1.76
N LEU A 82 9.71 -41.21 -1.18
CA LEU A 82 8.44 -41.33 -1.89
C LEU A 82 7.84 -39.95 -2.10
N ARG A 83 7.64 -39.54 -3.35
CA ARG A 83 6.92 -38.30 -3.69
C ARG A 83 5.46 -38.60 -3.97
N VAL A 84 4.56 -37.96 -3.24
CA VAL A 84 3.11 -38.00 -3.45
C VAL A 84 2.62 -36.56 -3.69
N LYS A 85 2.28 -36.24 -4.94
CA LYS A 85 1.97 -34.86 -5.38
C LYS A 85 3.14 -33.90 -5.06
N GLU A 86 2.89 -32.86 -4.26
CA GLU A 86 3.88 -31.85 -3.84
C GLU A 86 4.60 -32.23 -2.54
N GLN A 87 4.33 -33.41 -1.98
CA GLN A 87 4.90 -33.85 -0.71
C GLN A 87 5.96 -34.93 -0.92
N LEU A 88 7.13 -34.75 -0.31
CA LEU A 88 8.20 -35.74 -0.29
C LEU A 88 8.28 -36.40 1.09
N TYR A 89 8.18 -37.73 1.11
CA TYR A 89 8.28 -38.57 2.29
C TYR A 89 9.63 -39.28 2.32
N LEU A 90 10.27 -39.32 3.49
CA LEU A 90 11.36 -40.25 3.73
C LEU A 90 10.86 -41.40 4.59
N LEU A 91 11.01 -42.59 4.05
CA LEU A 91 10.58 -43.83 4.65
C LEU A 91 11.80 -44.72 4.89
N GLN A 92 11.77 -45.50 5.98
CA GLN A 92 12.71 -46.59 6.20
C GLN A 92 11.97 -47.91 6.13
N VAL A 93 12.51 -48.87 5.40
CA VAL A 93 11.94 -50.20 5.23
C VAL A 93 12.13 -50.98 6.53
N SER A 94 11.03 -51.44 7.11
CA SER A 94 11.02 -52.25 8.33
C SER A 94 10.65 -53.70 8.00
N LYS A 95 11.47 -54.68 8.41
CA LYS A 95 11.04 -56.09 8.48
C LYS A 95 10.58 -56.40 9.90
N GLU A 96 9.45 -57.07 10.03
CA GLU A 96 9.04 -57.66 11.31
C GLU A 96 9.95 -58.87 11.59
N ASN A 97 10.64 -58.87 12.76
CA ASN A 97 11.44 -60.01 13.21
C ASN A 97 10.49 -61.17 13.58
N ASP A 98 10.72 -62.37 13.02
CA ASP A 98 9.97 -63.60 13.30
C ASP A 98 10.28 -64.19 14.70
N GLN A 99 10.27 -63.38 15.76
CA GLN A 99 10.47 -63.89 17.12
C GLN A 99 9.53 -63.24 18.13
N THR A 100 8.29 -63.73 18.17
CA THR A 100 7.51 -63.85 19.42
C THR A 100 6.46 -64.95 19.28
N ASP A 101 6.48 -65.90 20.21
CA ASP A 101 5.39 -66.87 20.41
C ASP A 101 4.12 -66.14 20.89
N SER A 102 2.95 -66.62 20.44
CA SER A 102 1.56 -66.23 20.79
C SER A 102 0.82 -65.33 19.77
N PHE A 103 -0.46 -65.06 20.06
CA PHE A 103 -1.57 -64.52 19.22
C PHE A 103 -1.23 -63.40 18.23
N GLU A 104 -0.12 -62.67 18.41
CA GLU A 104 0.45 -61.74 17.44
C GLU A 104 0.87 -62.40 16.12
N SER A 105 1.29 -63.67 16.13
CA SER A 105 1.66 -64.41 14.92
C SER A 105 0.51 -64.53 13.91
N MET A 106 -0.74 -64.82 14.35
CA MET A 106 -1.89 -64.90 13.45
C MET A 106 -2.27 -63.56 12.82
N LEU A 107 -2.14 -62.45 13.55
CA LEU A 107 -2.37 -61.10 13.03
C LEU A 107 -1.26 -60.68 12.06
N ASN A 108 -0.02 -61.07 12.33
CA ASN A 108 1.13 -60.81 11.45
C ASN A 108 1.03 -61.61 10.14
N ASP A 109 0.55 -62.86 10.18
CA ASP A 109 0.30 -63.66 8.97
C ASP A 109 -0.82 -63.07 8.09
N LEU A 110 -1.88 -62.55 8.72
CA LEU A 110 -2.94 -61.81 8.01
C LEU A 110 -2.42 -60.51 7.39
N LYS A 111 -1.56 -59.75 8.07
CA LYS A 111 -0.92 -58.55 7.51
C LYS A 111 0.06 -58.88 6.37
N LYS A 112 0.87 -59.94 6.48
CA LYS A 112 1.76 -60.45 5.42
C LYS A 112 0.99 -60.84 4.15
N SER A 113 -0.28 -61.26 4.29
CA SER A 113 -1.15 -61.56 3.15
C SER A 113 -1.72 -60.31 2.44
N LEU A 114 -1.83 -59.17 3.16
CA LEU A 114 -2.52 -57.96 2.70
C LEU A 114 -1.57 -56.86 2.18
N TYR A 115 -0.31 -56.82 2.63
CA TYR A 115 0.65 -55.77 2.29
C TYR A 115 1.90 -56.35 1.63
N SER A 116 2.45 -55.63 0.65
CA SER A 116 3.66 -56.01 -0.11
C SER A 116 4.93 -55.39 0.47
N LEU A 117 4.82 -54.24 1.14
CA LEU A 117 5.95 -53.56 1.77
C LEU A 117 5.46 -52.73 2.96
N LYS A 118 6.20 -52.80 4.07
CA LYS A 118 5.97 -52.01 5.28
C LYS A 118 7.11 -51.01 5.48
N THR A 119 6.76 -49.76 5.76
CA THR A 119 7.75 -48.72 6.01
C THR A 119 7.39 -47.84 7.19
N GLU A 120 8.41 -47.38 7.90
CA GLU A 120 8.30 -46.35 8.93
C GLU A 120 8.52 -44.97 8.31
N ILE A 121 7.65 -44.01 8.63
CA ILE A 121 7.80 -42.63 8.17
C ILE A 121 8.83 -41.93 9.06
N ILE A 122 10.01 -41.67 8.52
CA ILE A 122 11.08 -40.96 9.21
C ILE A 122 10.83 -39.45 9.17
N ALA A 123 10.38 -38.93 8.03
CA ALA A 123 10.07 -37.51 7.84
C ALA A 123 9.03 -37.27 6.75
N LYS A 124 8.33 -36.13 6.84
CA LYS A 124 7.35 -35.64 5.86
C LYS A 124 7.77 -34.24 5.39
N ASN A 125 7.53 -33.91 4.13
CA ASN A 125 7.78 -32.59 3.54
C ASN A 125 9.23 -32.13 3.71
N LEU A 126 10.15 -32.93 3.18
CA LEU A 126 11.58 -32.68 3.27
C LEU A 126 12.01 -31.42 2.49
N PHE A 127 12.64 -30.48 3.19
CA PHE A 127 13.29 -29.30 2.61
C PHE A 127 14.65 -29.08 3.26
N PHE A 128 15.62 -28.56 2.51
CA PHE A 128 16.97 -28.33 3.05
C PHE A 128 17.59 -26.99 2.62
N LYS A 129 18.50 -26.41 3.44
CA LYS A 129 19.22 -25.16 3.14
C LYS A 129 20.76 -25.36 3.05
N ASN A 130 21.35 -24.98 1.90
CA ASN A 130 22.78 -24.75 1.57
C ASN A 130 23.73 -25.97 1.40
N VAL A 131 24.19 -26.24 0.16
CA VAL A 131 25.40 -27.03 -0.17
C VAL A 131 26.08 -26.44 -1.42
N PRO A 132 27.39 -26.11 -1.42
CA PRO A 132 28.11 -25.65 -2.61
C PRO A 132 28.69 -26.81 -3.46
N ALA A 133 28.69 -26.60 -4.78
CA ALA A 133 28.93 -27.50 -5.92
C ALA A 133 30.14 -28.47 -5.90
N ILE A 134 29.99 -29.63 -6.56
CA ILE A 134 31.07 -30.58 -6.93
C ILE A 134 31.02 -30.91 -8.44
N GLN A 135 32.19 -31.06 -9.09
CA GLN A 135 32.32 -31.64 -10.45
C GLN A 135 33.41 -32.75 -10.51
N ASN A 136 33.03 -33.87 -11.17
CA ASN A 136 33.80 -34.78 -12.06
C ASN A 136 34.43 -36.07 -11.46
N PRO A 137 34.74 -37.11 -12.28
CA PRO A 137 33.88 -38.26 -12.60
C PRO A 137 34.55 -39.61 -12.27
N ILE A 138 33.76 -40.69 -12.24
CA ILE A 138 34.12 -42.14 -12.27
C ILE A 138 33.85 -42.91 -10.95
N ASP A 139 32.57 -43.28 -10.83
CA ASP A 139 31.99 -44.60 -10.47
C ASP A 139 32.31 -45.33 -9.15
N LYS A 140 31.23 -45.87 -8.52
CA LYS A 140 30.91 -45.93 -7.08
C LYS A 140 30.60 -44.57 -6.45
N SER A 141 31.32 -43.55 -6.90
CA SER A 141 30.96 -42.15 -6.77
C SER A 141 29.60 -41.82 -7.41
N ARG A 142 29.08 -42.60 -8.38
CA ARG A 142 27.81 -42.31 -9.09
C ARG A 142 26.50 -42.35 -8.26
N ASN A 143 26.38 -43.15 -7.21
CA ASN A 143 25.20 -43.08 -6.32
C ASN A 143 25.32 -41.90 -5.34
N ILE A 144 26.53 -41.57 -4.91
CA ILE A 144 26.82 -40.41 -4.07
C ILE A 144 26.67 -39.11 -4.87
N GLU A 145 27.07 -39.11 -6.14
CA GLU A 145 27.03 -37.96 -7.05
C GLU A 145 25.61 -37.74 -7.62
N LEU A 146 24.81 -38.79 -7.82
CA LEU A 146 23.39 -38.67 -8.19
C LEU A 146 22.50 -38.34 -6.99
N ILE A 147 22.78 -38.88 -5.80
CA ILE A 147 22.15 -38.45 -4.55
C ILE A 147 22.62 -37.03 -4.20
N GLN A 148 23.86 -36.62 -4.49
CA GLN A 148 24.29 -35.22 -4.42
C GLN A 148 23.65 -34.37 -5.50
N LYS A 149 23.30 -34.89 -6.68
CA LYS A 149 22.57 -34.15 -7.72
C LYS A 149 21.07 -34.03 -7.41
N LEU A 150 20.47 -35.03 -6.77
CA LEU A 150 19.10 -35.01 -6.26
C LEU A 150 19.00 -34.17 -4.99
N LEU A 151 20.00 -34.24 -4.12
CA LEU A 151 20.16 -33.30 -3.02
C LEU A 151 20.48 -31.91 -3.59
N GLU A 152 21.29 -31.71 -4.63
CA GLU A 152 21.51 -30.39 -5.26
C GLU A 152 20.26 -29.89 -5.97
N MET A 153 19.44 -30.72 -6.63
CA MET A 153 18.17 -30.28 -7.24
C MET A 153 17.06 -30.04 -6.20
N VAL A 154 17.23 -30.55 -4.97
CA VAL A 154 16.30 -30.35 -3.84
C VAL A 154 16.85 -29.32 -2.81
N PHE A 155 18.17 -29.08 -2.77
CA PHE A 155 18.92 -28.14 -1.90
C PHE A 155 19.37 -26.87 -2.63
N GLN A 156 19.74 -26.92 -3.92
CA GLN A 156 19.73 -25.72 -4.77
C GLN A 156 18.27 -25.47 -5.07
N LYS A 157 17.69 -24.75 -4.12
CA LYS A 157 16.39 -24.07 -4.14
C LYS A 157 16.35 -23.09 -5.31
N GLU A 158 16.55 -23.58 -6.52
CA GLU A 158 16.63 -22.72 -7.67
C GLU A 158 15.22 -22.30 -7.99
N LEU A 159 14.97 -21.04 -7.59
CA LEU A 159 14.42 -20.01 -8.44
C LEU A 159 13.42 -20.60 -9.43
N LYS A 160 12.16 -20.22 -9.27
CA LYS A 160 11.18 -20.27 -10.35
C LYS A 160 11.93 -20.03 -11.69
N PRO A 161 11.85 -20.95 -12.67
CA PRO A 161 12.80 -20.98 -13.78
C PRO A 161 12.83 -19.63 -14.49
N GLU A 162 14.03 -19.10 -14.67
CA GLU A 162 14.20 -17.77 -15.23
C GLU A 162 13.81 -17.79 -16.71
N THR A 163 12.69 -17.14 -17.02
CA THR A 163 12.19 -17.04 -18.40
C THR A 163 12.89 -15.91 -19.14
N THR A 164 12.89 -15.96 -20.47
CA THR A 164 13.37 -14.82 -21.27
C THR A 164 12.53 -13.57 -20.99
N PHE A 165 11.23 -13.76 -20.74
CA PHE A 165 10.34 -12.70 -20.29
C PHE A 165 10.77 -12.10 -18.95
N PHE A 166 11.10 -12.95 -17.96
CA PHE A 166 11.57 -12.51 -16.66
C PHE A 166 12.81 -11.61 -16.78
N LYS A 167 13.84 -12.04 -17.53
CA LYS A 167 15.05 -11.25 -17.77
C LYS A 167 14.75 -9.89 -18.38
N HIS A 168 13.87 -9.87 -19.37
CA HIS A 168 13.47 -8.63 -20.01
C HIS A 168 12.72 -7.71 -19.04
N GLN A 169 11.80 -8.28 -18.27
CA GLN A 169 10.99 -7.56 -17.30
C GLN A 169 11.80 -7.02 -16.14
N GLU A 170 12.81 -7.77 -15.66
CA GLU A 170 13.78 -7.35 -14.65
C GLU A 170 14.59 -6.14 -15.14
N LEU A 171 15.03 -6.14 -16.41
CA LEU A 171 15.76 -5.00 -16.98
C LEU A 171 14.88 -3.75 -17.09
N GLU A 172 13.61 -3.89 -17.47
CA GLU A 172 12.68 -2.76 -17.60
C GLU A 172 12.13 -2.27 -16.26
N ASN A 173 11.85 -3.18 -15.33
CA ASN A 173 11.27 -2.92 -14.02
C ASN A 173 12.06 -3.67 -12.93
N PRO A 174 13.26 -3.18 -12.58
CA PRO A 174 14.19 -3.89 -11.69
C PRO A 174 13.76 -3.99 -10.23
N PHE A 175 12.64 -3.35 -9.87
CA PHE A 175 12.16 -3.32 -8.49
C PHE A 175 10.64 -3.43 -8.42
N PHE A 176 10.16 -3.96 -7.30
CA PHE A 176 8.82 -3.73 -6.80
C PHE A 176 8.86 -2.89 -5.52
N TYR A 177 7.79 -2.14 -5.25
CA TYR A 177 7.81 -1.00 -4.33
C TYR A 177 6.79 -1.12 -3.21
N HIS A 178 7.21 -0.85 -1.98
CA HIS A 178 6.32 -0.64 -0.84
C HIS A 178 6.47 0.80 -0.38
N PHE A 179 5.37 1.54 -0.26
CA PHE A 179 5.42 2.89 0.28
C PHE A 179 4.86 2.95 1.70
N THR A 180 5.49 3.75 2.54
CA THR A 180 5.13 3.92 3.96
C THR A 180 5.58 5.28 4.47
N SER A 181 5.20 5.66 5.68
CA SER A 181 5.68 6.89 6.29
C SER A 181 7.10 6.76 6.84
N ILE A 182 7.84 7.87 6.91
CA ILE A 182 9.14 7.93 7.60
C ILE A 182 9.00 7.50 9.07
N ASP A 183 7.87 7.83 9.70
CA ASP A 183 7.57 7.46 11.07
C ASP A 183 7.33 5.95 11.24
N ASN A 184 6.71 5.27 10.27
CA ASN A 184 6.64 3.82 10.23
C ASN A 184 8.02 3.20 9.98
N PHE A 185 8.82 3.82 9.12
CA PHE A 185 10.17 3.36 8.83
C PHE A 185 11.05 3.32 10.08
N TYR A 186 10.90 4.28 10.99
CA TYR A 186 11.55 4.23 12.30
C TYR A 186 11.20 2.95 13.09
N GLU A 187 9.94 2.51 13.07
CA GLU A 187 9.53 1.26 13.72
C GLU A 187 10.03 0.02 12.94
N ILE A 188 10.02 0.05 11.61
CA ILE A 188 10.57 -1.00 10.74
C ILE A 188 12.06 -1.22 11.03
N CYS A 189 12.83 -0.16 11.30
CA CYS A 189 14.23 -0.26 11.70
C CYS A 189 14.41 -1.07 12.99
N LYS A 190 13.47 -1.00 13.94
CA LYS A 190 13.53 -1.76 15.20
C LYS A 190 13.22 -3.25 14.99
N THR A 191 12.31 -3.56 14.08
CA THR A 191 11.95 -4.95 13.73
C THR A 191 12.88 -5.58 12.69
N LYS A 192 13.82 -4.80 12.11
CA LYS A 192 14.75 -5.23 11.05
C LYS A 192 14.06 -5.81 9.81
N GLY A 193 12.90 -5.26 9.47
CA GLY A 193 12.11 -5.71 8.33
C GLY A 193 10.64 -5.34 8.44
N ILE A 194 9.90 -5.55 7.37
CA ILE A 194 8.47 -5.20 7.22
C ILE A 194 7.64 -6.42 7.61
N THR A 195 6.59 -6.23 8.43
CA THR A 195 5.70 -7.31 8.84
C THR A 195 4.36 -7.21 8.12
N ALA A 196 3.72 -8.36 7.93
CA ALA A 196 2.37 -8.44 7.41
C ALA A 196 1.37 -7.68 8.31
N LYS A 197 0.24 -7.27 7.75
CA LYS A 197 -0.74 -6.43 8.46
C LYS A 197 -1.31 -7.10 9.72
N ASN A 198 -1.36 -8.43 9.77
CA ASN A 198 -1.81 -9.17 10.95
C ASN A 198 -0.80 -9.13 12.13
N GLU A 199 0.46 -8.79 11.86
CA GLU A 199 1.57 -8.79 12.82
C GLU A 199 2.00 -7.34 13.17
N THR A 200 1.03 -6.45 13.49
CA THR A 200 1.05 -4.95 13.56
C THR A 200 2.20 -4.23 14.30
N THR A 201 3.24 -4.94 14.69
CA THR A 201 4.42 -4.54 15.45
C THR A 201 5.21 -3.32 14.93
N ASN A 202 5.13 -2.94 13.64
CA ASN A 202 5.88 -1.80 13.09
C ASN A 202 5.06 -0.74 12.34
N GLN A 203 3.76 -0.60 12.66
CA GLN A 203 2.90 0.43 12.06
C GLN A 203 2.46 1.49 13.09
N LYS A 204 2.92 2.73 12.91
CA LYS A 204 2.53 3.91 13.71
C LYS A 204 1.44 4.73 13.02
N GLU A 205 1.54 4.88 11.70
CA GLU A 205 0.58 5.58 10.84
C GLU A 205 -0.02 4.63 9.81
N ASP A 206 -1.34 4.59 9.71
CA ASP A 206 -2.03 3.75 8.72
C ASP A 206 -2.35 4.54 7.45
N TYR A 207 -1.53 4.33 6.41
CA TYR A 207 -1.75 4.93 5.09
C TYR A 207 -2.81 4.19 4.28
N SER A 208 -3.24 3.01 4.74
CA SER A 208 -4.14 2.14 3.98
C SER A 208 -5.58 2.66 3.95
N ASN A 209 -6.29 2.22 2.91
CA ASN A 209 -7.71 2.44 2.74
C ASN A 209 -8.50 1.39 3.54
N LYS A 210 -9.26 1.82 4.56
CA LYS A 210 -9.94 0.90 5.50
C LYS A 210 -10.92 -0.03 4.80
N SER A 211 -11.68 0.46 3.83
CA SER A 211 -12.62 -0.37 3.06
C SER A 211 -11.90 -1.46 2.25
N ILE A 212 -10.70 -1.16 1.74
CA ILE A 212 -9.86 -2.15 1.07
C ILE A 212 -9.31 -3.18 2.07
N GLN A 213 -8.90 -2.76 3.26
CA GLN A 213 -8.39 -3.67 4.30
C GLN A 213 -9.46 -4.64 4.82
N GLU A 214 -10.73 -4.23 4.88
CA GLU A 214 -11.83 -5.12 5.26
C GLU A 214 -11.94 -6.31 4.28
N VAL A 215 -11.89 -6.05 2.97
CA VAL A 215 -11.93 -7.09 1.95
C VAL A 215 -10.68 -7.99 2.02
N ARG A 216 -9.49 -7.40 2.16
CA ARG A 216 -8.22 -8.13 2.18
C ARG A 216 -8.08 -9.04 3.41
N ARG A 217 -8.74 -8.71 4.51
CA ARG A 217 -8.78 -9.55 5.71
C ARG A 217 -9.42 -10.90 5.45
N ASP A 218 -10.37 -10.97 4.52
CA ASP A 218 -11.17 -12.17 4.29
C ASP A 218 -10.92 -12.84 2.93
N MET A 219 -10.19 -12.18 2.03
CA MET A 219 -9.79 -12.75 0.74
C MET A 219 -8.71 -13.82 0.91
N GLU A 220 -9.03 -15.06 0.53
CA GLU A 220 -8.09 -16.20 0.49
C GLU A 220 -7.11 -16.08 -0.68
N VAL A 221 -5.86 -16.46 -0.44
CA VAL A 221 -4.83 -16.57 -1.49
C VAL A 221 -4.94 -17.95 -2.14
N THR A 222 -5.50 -18.02 -3.35
CA THR A 222 -5.85 -19.30 -3.98
C THR A 222 -4.65 -20.20 -4.28
N SER A 223 -3.47 -19.62 -4.49
CA SER A 223 -2.20 -20.33 -4.67
C SER A 223 -1.53 -20.77 -3.37
N ASN A 224 -2.05 -20.36 -2.21
CA ASN A 224 -1.65 -20.83 -0.88
C ASN A 224 -2.88 -21.00 0.00
N PRO A 225 -3.69 -22.04 -0.26
CA PRO A 225 -4.95 -22.27 0.45
C PRO A 225 -4.69 -22.36 1.95
N SER A 226 -5.53 -21.72 2.77
CA SER A 226 -5.40 -21.47 4.23
C SER A 226 -4.79 -20.14 4.66
N THR A 227 -4.28 -19.34 3.73
CA THR A 227 -3.81 -17.98 4.02
C THR A 227 -4.72 -16.91 3.41
N LYS A 228 -4.72 -15.73 4.02
CA LYS A 228 -5.46 -14.54 3.61
C LYS A 228 -4.51 -13.46 3.13
N VAL A 229 -4.98 -12.51 2.33
CA VAL A 229 -4.13 -11.42 1.81
C VAL A 229 -3.47 -10.60 2.94
N HIS A 230 -4.09 -10.49 4.12
CA HIS A 230 -3.49 -9.83 5.30
C HIS A 230 -2.32 -10.58 5.97
N ASP A 231 -2.07 -11.83 5.59
CA ASP A 231 -0.90 -12.59 6.03
C ASP A 231 0.35 -12.23 5.21
N TYR A 232 0.25 -11.27 4.27
CA TYR A 232 1.32 -10.89 3.35
C TYR A 232 1.67 -9.41 3.46
N VAL A 233 2.94 -9.09 3.19
CA VAL A 233 3.44 -7.73 2.94
C VAL A 233 3.23 -7.40 1.46
N PRO A 234 2.44 -6.36 1.13
CA PRO A 234 2.18 -6.00 -0.25
C PRO A 234 3.23 -5.03 -0.82
N PHE A 235 3.59 -5.26 -2.08
CA PHE A 235 4.38 -4.35 -2.90
C PHE A 235 3.69 -4.17 -4.26
N TYR A 236 3.91 -3.03 -4.91
CA TYR A 236 3.41 -2.75 -6.24
C TYR A 236 4.52 -2.93 -7.28
N PHE A 237 4.17 -3.44 -8.46
CA PHE A 237 5.06 -3.44 -9.61
C PHE A 237 5.32 -2.03 -10.19
N THR A 238 4.45 -1.06 -9.85
CA THR A 238 4.57 0.34 -10.30
C THR A 238 5.06 1.25 -9.18
N LYS A 239 5.85 2.26 -9.55
CA LYS A 239 6.33 3.33 -8.65
C LYS A 239 5.17 4.15 -8.08
N GLN A 240 4.27 4.61 -8.94
CA GLN A 240 3.10 5.41 -8.56
C GLN A 240 1.82 4.59 -8.68
N SER A 241 1.49 3.87 -7.61
CA SER A 241 0.27 3.06 -7.58
C SER A 241 -0.98 3.95 -7.51
N PRO A 242 -2.12 3.50 -8.08
CA PRO A 242 -3.39 4.20 -7.91
C PRO A 242 -3.78 4.44 -6.44
N MET A 243 -3.34 3.56 -5.52
CA MET A 243 -3.55 3.73 -4.08
C MET A 243 -2.75 4.93 -3.57
N PHE A 244 -1.45 5.02 -3.85
CA PHE A 244 -0.64 6.19 -3.50
C PHE A 244 -1.24 7.49 -4.06
N TYR A 245 -1.62 7.49 -5.34
CA TYR A 245 -2.26 8.63 -5.99
C TYR A 245 -3.56 9.05 -5.31
N GLU A 246 -4.43 8.11 -4.94
CA GLU A 246 -5.67 8.43 -4.21
C GLU A 246 -5.37 9.10 -2.87
N ARG A 247 -4.41 8.58 -2.09
CA ARG A 247 -4.07 9.11 -0.77
C ARG A 247 -3.51 10.53 -0.84
N VAL A 248 -2.70 10.83 -1.85
CA VAL A 248 -2.20 12.19 -2.11
C VAL A 248 -3.33 13.09 -2.59
N MET A 249 -4.08 12.69 -3.62
CA MET A 249 -5.13 13.51 -4.24
C MET A 249 -6.27 13.88 -3.29
N ASN A 250 -6.56 13.01 -2.31
CA ASN A 250 -7.56 13.26 -1.28
C ASN A 250 -6.98 13.90 0.00
N LYS A 251 -5.74 14.44 -0.06
CA LYS A 251 -5.07 15.16 1.03
C LYS A 251 -4.96 14.35 2.32
N VAL A 252 -4.68 13.05 2.22
CA VAL A 252 -4.62 12.18 3.40
C VAL A 252 -3.20 11.99 3.92
N ILE A 253 -2.21 12.07 3.03
CA ILE A 253 -0.80 11.92 3.38
C ILE A 253 0.00 13.11 2.87
N ASP A 254 1.09 13.41 3.58
CA ASP A 254 2.12 14.34 3.15
C ASP A 254 3.17 13.55 2.36
N GLN A 255 3.38 13.89 1.08
CA GLN A 255 4.35 13.18 0.23
C GLN A 255 5.78 13.29 0.76
N LYS A 256 6.12 14.41 1.42
CA LYS A 256 7.42 14.62 2.06
C LYS A 256 7.70 13.68 3.23
N ASP A 257 6.65 13.11 3.83
CA ASP A 257 6.76 12.10 4.88
C ASP A 257 6.69 10.68 4.35
N THR A 258 6.53 10.50 3.04
CA THR A 258 6.40 9.18 2.42
C THR A 258 7.74 8.74 1.86
N ILE A 259 8.09 7.47 2.09
CA ILE A 259 9.23 6.81 1.47
C ILE A 259 8.76 5.64 0.61
N PHE A 260 9.55 5.30 -0.40
CA PHE A 260 9.40 4.05 -1.14
C PHE A 260 10.58 3.12 -0.84
N LEU A 261 10.26 1.91 -0.41
CA LEU A 261 11.19 0.82 -0.22
C LEU A 261 11.19 0.00 -1.52
N ALA A 262 12.31 0.01 -2.22
CA ALA A 262 12.50 -0.74 -3.46
C ALA A 262 13.20 -2.06 -3.17
N VAL A 263 12.52 -3.15 -3.53
CA VAL A 263 13.05 -4.51 -3.40
C VAL A 263 13.33 -5.04 -4.80
N ASN A 264 14.50 -5.66 -4.96
CA ASN A 264 14.97 -6.16 -6.24
C ASN A 264 14.01 -7.20 -6.82
N PHE A 265 13.73 -7.11 -8.13
CA PHE A 265 12.81 -7.99 -8.84
C PHE A 265 13.21 -9.48 -8.73
N GLU A 266 14.50 -9.78 -8.56
CA GLU A 266 15.03 -11.12 -8.28
C GLU A 266 14.35 -11.79 -7.08
N LYS A 267 13.86 -11.00 -6.11
CA LYS A 267 13.15 -11.54 -4.93
C LYS A 267 11.83 -12.21 -5.27
N LEU A 268 11.30 -12.04 -6.48
CA LEU A 268 10.19 -12.86 -6.97
C LEU A 268 10.50 -14.35 -7.04
N LYS A 269 11.77 -14.74 -7.11
CA LYS A 269 12.20 -16.14 -7.18
C LYS A 269 12.13 -16.87 -5.83
N GLU A 270 11.93 -16.15 -4.74
CA GLU A 270 11.86 -16.69 -3.38
C GLU A 270 10.55 -17.48 -3.17
N ASN A 271 10.61 -18.53 -2.33
CA ASN A 271 9.52 -19.51 -2.14
C ASN A 271 8.29 -18.98 -1.41
N ASP A 272 8.40 -17.83 -0.76
CA ASP A 272 7.31 -17.22 0.02
C ASP A 272 6.73 -15.99 -0.67
N VAL A 273 7.01 -15.84 -1.97
CA VAL A 273 6.63 -14.67 -2.76
C VAL A 273 5.61 -15.06 -3.82
N TYR A 274 4.44 -14.45 -3.72
CA TYR A 274 3.32 -14.59 -4.62
C TYR A 274 3.09 -13.27 -5.34
N TYR A 275 2.30 -13.27 -6.39
CA TYR A 275 1.89 -12.04 -7.04
C TYR A 275 0.53 -12.18 -7.72
N THR A 276 -0.09 -11.05 -8.05
CA THR A 276 -1.41 -10.99 -8.68
C THR A 276 -1.39 -10.25 -10.02
N ASP A 277 -2.36 -10.54 -10.89
CA ASP A 277 -2.57 -9.81 -12.15
C ASP A 277 -3.34 -8.50 -11.99
N ILE A 278 -4.12 -8.39 -10.92
CA ILE A 278 -4.86 -7.19 -10.51
C ILE A 278 -4.85 -7.06 -8.99
N ALA A 279 -5.33 -5.92 -8.48
CA ALA A 279 -5.43 -5.61 -7.06
C ALA A 279 -6.02 -6.77 -6.22
N ALA A 280 -5.31 -7.20 -5.17
CA ALA A 280 -5.71 -8.28 -4.26
C ALA A 280 -6.78 -7.83 -3.25
N ASN A 281 -7.79 -7.11 -3.74
CA ASN A 281 -9.01 -6.68 -3.04
C ASN A 281 -10.19 -6.60 -4.02
N SER A 282 -10.01 -7.20 -5.19
CA SER A 282 -10.94 -7.18 -6.32
C SER A 282 -12.04 -8.23 -6.15
N GLU A 283 -13.18 -7.87 -5.57
CA GLU A 283 -14.32 -8.81 -5.42
C GLU A 283 -15.20 -8.91 -6.68
N LYS A 284 -15.15 -7.88 -7.55
CA LYS A 284 -15.89 -7.85 -8.82
C LYS A 284 -15.12 -8.54 -9.92
N GLU A 285 -15.81 -9.16 -10.87
CA GLU A 285 -15.15 -9.74 -12.03
C GLU A 285 -14.37 -8.69 -12.86
N PRO A 286 -13.21 -9.04 -13.43
CA PRO A 286 -12.45 -10.28 -13.18
C PRO A 286 -11.88 -10.31 -11.74
N LYS A 287 -11.91 -11.44 -11.04
CA LYS A 287 -11.25 -11.60 -9.73
C LYS A 287 -9.71 -11.74 -9.86
N PRO A 288 -8.93 -11.48 -8.80
CA PRO A 288 -7.48 -11.60 -8.86
C PRO A 288 -7.08 -13.06 -8.98
N ASN A 289 -6.17 -13.35 -9.90
CA ASN A 289 -5.46 -14.61 -9.93
C ASN A 289 -4.20 -14.47 -9.07
N PHE A 290 -3.93 -15.46 -8.24
CA PHE A 290 -2.71 -15.53 -7.44
C PHE A 290 -1.75 -16.50 -8.11
N TYR A 291 -0.55 -16.02 -8.39
CA TYR A 291 0.49 -16.75 -9.07
C TYR A 291 1.67 -17.00 -8.15
N PHE A 292 2.27 -18.18 -8.34
CA PHE A 292 3.45 -18.61 -7.61
C PHE A 292 4.64 -18.94 -8.51
N THR A 293 4.44 -19.16 -9.81
CA THR A 293 5.54 -19.48 -10.77
C THR A 293 5.90 -18.25 -11.60
N LEU A 294 7.13 -18.09 -12.12
CA LEU A 294 7.49 -16.90 -12.93
C LEU A 294 6.91 -16.92 -14.34
N ASP A 295 6.60 -18.10 -14.89
CA ASP A 295 5.98 -18.23 -16.22
C ASP A 295 4.63 -17.51 -16.29
N ASN A 296 4.00 -17.23 -15.15
CA ASN A 296 2.75 -16.49 -15.10
C ASN A 296 2.93 -14.97 -15.13
N LEU A 297 4.16 -14.45 -15.10
CA LEU A 297 4.39 -13.00 -15.24
C LEU A 297 3.92 -12.50 -16.59
N GLU A 298 4.01 -13.32 -17.64
CA GLU A 298 3.48 -12.99 -18.98
C GLU A 298 1.96 -12.77 -18.99
N LYS A 299 1.23 -13.25 -17.97
CA LYS A 299 -0.22 -13.07 -17.85
C LYS A 299 -0.60 -11.70 -17.29
N LEU A 300 0.35 -10.98 -16.69
CA LEU A 300 0.13 -9.63 -16.20
C LEU A 300 0.02 -8.66 -17.38
N ASN A 301 -0.85 -7.66 -17.26
CA ASN A 301 -0.96 -6.62 -18.26
C ASN A 301 0.09 -5.54 -18.02
N TRP A 302 1.34 -5.80 -18.42
CA TRP A 302 2.48 -4.91 -18.24
C TRP A 302 2.32 -3.55 -18.90
N GLU A 303 1.65 -3.48 -20.05
CA GLU A 303 1.31 -2.20 -20.70
C GLU A 303 0.49 -1.32 -19.76
N LYS A 304 -0.51 -1.89 -19.07
CA LYS A 304 -1.32 -1.15 -18.10
C LYS A 304 -0.59 -0.91 -16.78
N ILE A 305 0.19 -1.87 -16.29
CA ILE A 305 1.02 -1.70 -15.07
C ILE A 305 2.02 -0.55 -15.24
N ASN A 306 2.63 -0.42 -16.41
CA ASN A 306 3.70 0.55 -16.68
C ASN A 306 3.20 1.88 -17.25
N CYS A 307 1.91 2.03 -17.57
CA CYS A 307 1.41 3.29 -18.12
C CYS A 307 1.54 4.46 -17.11
N GLU A 308 1.39 5.70 -17.57
CA GLU A 308 1.44 6.84 -16.65
C GLU A 308 0.06 7.10 -16.02
N LEU A 309 0.04 7.58 -14.77
CA LEU A 309 -1.21 7.92 -14.09
C LEU A 309 -2.08 8.94 -14.87
N PRO A 310 -1.56 10.04 -15.45
CA PRO A 310 -2.38 10.95 -16.26
C PRO A 310 -3.17 10.25 -17.38
N THR A 311 -2.60 9.21 -18.00
CA THR A 311 -3.27 8.39 -19.02
C THR A 311 -4.43 7.58 -18.45
N VAL A 312 -4.27 7.05 -17.23
CA VAL A 312 -5.30 6.28 -16.49
C VAL A 312 -6.49 7.15 -16.07
N TYR A 313 -6.22 8.42 -15.72
CA TYR A 313 -7.26 9.35 -15.27
C TYR A 313 -7.72 10.30 -16.39
N GLY A 314 -7.32 10.04 -17.64
CA GLY A 314 -7.72 10.79 -18.82
C GLY A 314 -9.22 10.70 -19.10
N LYS A 315 -9.76 11.70 -19.82
CA LYS A 315 -11.19 11.82 -20.15
C LYS A 315 -11.63 10.92 -21.33
N ASN A 316 -10.71 10.31 -22.07
CA ASN A 316 -10.99 9.61 -23.34
C ASN A 316 -11.28 8.11 -23.20
N ILE A 317 -11.42 7.60 -21.98
CA ILE A 317 -11.69 6.18 -21.70
C ILE A 317 -12.98 6.03 -20.91
N SER A 318 -13.67 4.91 -21.09
CA SER A 318 -14.90 4.61 -20.35
C SER A 318 -14.60 4.43 -18.86
N GLU A 319 -15.60 4.65 -17.99
CA GLU A 319 -15.42 4.52 -16.54
C GLU A 319 -15.11 3.07 -16.11
N ASP A 320 -15.66 2.08 -16.81
CA ASP A 320 -15.38 0.67 -16.52
C ASP A 320 -13.98 0.26 -16.95
N GLU A 321 -13.52 0.72 -18.12
CA GLU A 321 -12.14 0.55 -18.57
C GLU A 321 -11.16 1.23 -17.60
N ARG A 322 -11.45 2.46 -17.16
CA ARG A 322 -10.67 3.17 -16.15
C ARG A 322 -10.54 2.37 -14.85
N LYS A 323 -11.64 1.81 -14.35
CA LYS A 323 -11.63 0.98 -13.13
C LYS A 323 -10.79 -0.27 -13.33
N LEU A 324 -10.88 -0.93 -14.48
CA LEU A 324 -10.07 -2.11 -14.79
C LEU A 324 -8.57 -1.77 -14.84
N ILE A 325 -8.19 -0.70 -15.55
CA ILE A 325 -6.80 -0.25 -15.63
C ILE A 325 -6.26 0.08 -14.24
N LYS A 326 -7.02 0.77 -13.39
CA LYS A 326 -6.61 1.03 -11.99
C LYS A 326 -6.34 -0.28 -11.23
N ARG A 327 -7.18 -1.29 -11.41
CA ARG A 327 -7.02 -2.59 -10.74
C ARG A 327 -5.80 -3.35 -11.26
N GLN A 328 -5.55 -3.34 -12.57
CA GLN A 328 -4.34 -3.94 -13.17
C GLN A 328 -3.06 -3.26 -12.70
N ARG A 329 -3.06 -1.92 -12.62
CA ARG A 329 -1.93 -1.15 -12.05
C ARG A 329 -1.66 -1.41 -10.58
N MET A 330 -2.66 -1.91 -9.87
CA MET A 330 -2.53 -2.34 -8.49
C MET A 330 -2.26 -3.84 -8.40
N ALA A 331 -1.80 -4.50 -9.47
CA ALA A 331 -1.15 -5.81 -9.37
C ALA A 331 -0.06 -5.75 -8.27
N GLU A 332 -0.07 -6.74 -7.39
CA GLU A 332 0.75 -6.76 -6.18
C GLU A 332 1.71 -7.94 -6.18
N VAL A 333 2.90 -7.72 -5.62
CA VAL A 333 3.73 -8.78 -5.06
C VAL A 333 3.36 -8.94 -3.59
N LEU A 334 3.13 -10.17 -3.14
CA LEU A 334 2.70 -10.53 -1.81
C LEU A 334 3.76 -11.43 -1.18
N VAL A 335 4.49 -10.92 -0.20
CA VAL A 335 5.52 -11.69 0.53
C VAL A 335 4.93 -12.19 1.83
N TYR A 336 4.94 -13.51 2.06
CA TYR A 336 4.30 -14.10 3.23
C TYR A 336 5.00 -13.67 4.52
N ASN A 337 4.20 -13.21 5.49
CA ASN A 337 4.56 -12.87 6.87
C ASN A 337 5.56 -11.71 7.06
N PHE A 338 6.77 -11.81 6.51
CA PHE A 338 7.87 -10.91 6.83
C PHE A 338 8.82 -10.68 5.65
N VAL A 339 9.23 -9.42 5.46
CA VAL A 339 10.27 -9.03 4.50
C VAL A 339 11.48 -8.54 5.28
N PRO A 340 12.62 -9.24 5.22
CA PRO A 340 13.83 -8.81 5.92
C PRO A 340 14.39 -7.54 5.31
N PHE A 341 15.03 -6.71 6.15
CA PHE A 341 15.61 -5.45 5.72
C PHE A 341 16.61 -5.60 4.58
N ASP A 342 17.37 -6.69 4.56
CA ASP A 342 18.39 -6.98 3.54
C ASP A 342 17.82 -7.18 2.12
N TRP A 343 16.50 -7.29 1.96
CA TRP A 343 15.85 -7.29 0.64
C TRP A 343 15.71 -5.88 0.04
N ILE A 344 15.74 -4.84 0.87
CA ILE A 344 15.53 -3.47 0.45
C ILE A 344 16.87 -2.93 -0.08
N GLU A 345 16.94 -2.72 -1.39
CA GLU A 345 18.15 -2.23 -2.04
C GLU A 345 18.21 -0.69 -2.01
N LYS A 346 17.05 -0.04 -2.18
CA LYS A 346 16.95 1.42 -2.24
C LYS A 346 15.80 1.95 -1.41
N ILE A 347 16.00 3.14 -0.86
CA ILE A 347 14.96 3.95 -0.24
C ILE A 347 14.85 5.25 -1.02
N ILE A 348 13.68 5.49 -1.60
CA ILE A 348 13.42 6.70 -2.38
C ILE A 348 12.63 7.68 -1.50
N VAL A 349 13.12 8.91 -1.42
CA VAL A 349 12.56 10.00 -0.62
C VAL A 349 12.27 11.24 -1.48
N PHE A 350 11.41 12.12 -0.99
CA PHE A 350 10.95 13.30 -1.75
C PHE A 350 12.03 14.38 -1.89
N ASP A 351 12.78 14.64 -0.82
CA ASP A 351 13.78 15.70 -0.73
C ASP A 351 14.91 15.34 0.24
N GLU A 352 15.85 16.27 0.38
CA GLU A 352 17.06 16.12 1.17
C GLU A 352 16.78 16.07 2.68
N GLU A 353 15.73 16.75 3.16
CA GLU A 353 15.33 16.71 4.56
C GLU A 353 14.87 15.29 4.94
N ALA A 354 14.04 14.69 4.09
CA ALA A 354 13.62 13.30 4.26
C ALA A 354 14.80 12.32 4.16
N ARG A 355 15.78 12.57 3.26
CA ARG A 355 16.99 11.75 3.12
C ARG A 355 17.79 11.72 4.42
N LEU A 356 18.09 12.90 4.98
CA LEU A 356 18.86 13.03 6.22
C LEU A 356 18.16 12.33 7.39
N LYS A 357 16.83 12.47 7.50
CA LYS A 357 16.04 11.81 8.55
C LYS A 357 16.06 10.28 8.41
N VAL A 358 15.94 9.75 7.18
CA VAL A 358 16.04 8.30 6.92
C VAL A 358 17.44 7.78 7.25
N GLU A 359 18.49 8.50 6.85
CA GLU A 359 19.88 8.12 7.11
C GLU A 359 20.22 8.14 8.61
N GLU A 360 19.68 9.09 9.35
CA GLU A 360 19.76 9.13 10.82
C GLU A 360 19.17 7.86 11.44
N TYR A 361 18.02 7.37 10.95
CA TYR A 361 17.38 6.19 11.51
C TYR A 361 18.16 4.89 11.29
N ILE A 362 18.95 4.81 10.22
CA ILE A 362 19.76 3.62 9.90
C ILE A 362 21.22 3.73 10.34
N SER A 363 21.65 4.88 10.87
CA SER A 363 23.07 5.17 11.14
C SER A 363 23.75 4.17 12.08
N ASN A 364 22.99 3.62 13.03
CA ASN A 364 23.46 2.66 14.05
C ASN A 364 23.18 1.18 13.69
N SER A 365 22.71 0.91 12.47
CA SER A 365 22.46 -0.45 11.98
C SER A 365 23.61 -0.92 11.08
N ASP A 366 23.65 -2.20 10.70
CA ASP A 366 24.53 -2.69 9.60
C ASP A 366 23.86 -2.56 8.22
N PHE A 367 22.60 -2.13 8.19
CA PHE A 367 21.82 -1.96 6.97
C PHE A 367 22.26 -0.70 6.23
N ARG A 368 22.65 -0.87 4.96
CA ARG A 368 23.24 0.19 4.12
C ARG A 368 22.55 0.25 2.74
N PRO A 369 21.23 0.52 2.68
CA PRO A 369 20.55 0.74 1.42
C PRO A 369 21.04 2.03 0.77
N LYS A 370 20.84 2.17 -0.54
CA LYS A 370 21.03 3.46 -1.20
C LYS A 370 19.81 4.35 -0.94
N VAL A 371 19.99 5.51 -0.32
CA VAL A 371 18.92 6.50 -0.11
C VAL A 371 19.00 7.57 -1.20
N GLU A 372 17.94 7.74 -1.99
CA GLU A 372 17.93 8.62 -3.17
C GLU A 372 16.77 9.62 -3.12
N CYS A 373 17.05 10.88 -3.44
CA CYS A 373 16.01 11.87 -3.71
C CYS A 373 15.59 11.77 -5.18
N ASP A 374 14.41 11.20 -5.45
CA ASP A 374 13.87 11.08 -6.81
C ASP A 374 12.38 11.42 -6.83
N ARG A 375 12.07 12.61 -7.34
CA ARG A 375 10.70 13.13 -7.43
C ARG A 375 9.84 12.43 -8.47
N SER A 376 10.42 11.62 -9.36
CA SER A 376 9.64 10.82 -10.34
C SER A 376 8.74 9.77 -9.68
N TYR A 377 9.01 9.42 -8.42
CA TYR A 377 8.18 8.53 -7.60
C TYR A 377 6.99 9.26 -6.95
N PHE A 378 6.97 10.59 -6.99
CA PHE A 378 5.98 11.43 -6.31
C PHE A 378 5.18 12.26 -7.30
N ILE A 379 4.06 12.79 -6.84
CA ILE A 379 3.11 13.54 -7.67
C ILE A 379 3.42 15.02 -7.52
N THR A 380 4.05 15.61 -8.54
CA THR A 380 4.44 17.03 -8.56
C THR A 380 3.46 17.90 -9.36
N LYS A 381 3.67 19.21 -9.31
CA LYS A 381 2.91 20.22 -10.08
C LYS A 381 3.23 20.18 -11.59
N GLU A 382 4.34 19.55 -11.97
CA GLU A 382 4.78 19.38 -13.35
C GLU A 382 3.75 18.65 -14.23
N GLY A 383 3.56 19.14 -15.46
CA GLY A 383 2.61 18.55 -16.42
C GLY A 383 1.13 18.73 -16.06
N ARG A 384 0.77 19.48 -15.01
CA ARG A 384 -0.62 19.64 -14.54
C ARG A 384 -1.37 20.81 -15.15
N GLY A 385 -0.91 21.36 -16.27
CA GLY A 385 -1.53 22.48 -16.97
C GLY A 385 -1.16 23.85 -16.41
N ILE A 386 -0.16 23.90 -15.53
CA ILE A 386 0.50 25.13 -15.13
C ILE A 386 1.38 25.63 -16.28
N ASN A 387 1.43 26.95 -16.44
CA ASN A 387 2.35 27.62 -17.34
C ASN A 387 3.81 27.32 -16.91
N PRO A 388 4.67 26.76 -17.78
CA PRO A 388 6.05 26.43 -17.43
C PRO A 388 6.89 27.61 -16.91
N ASN A 389 6.52 28.84 -17.26
CA ASN A 389 7.19 30.07 -16.82
C ASN A 389 6.65 30.62 -15.48
N TYR A 390 5.70 29.93 -14.85
CA TYR A 390 5.16 30.34 -13.55
C TYR A 390 5.99 29.75 -12.41
N HIS A 391 6.59 30.64 -11.61
CA HIS A 391 7.51 30.29 -10.50
C HIS A 391 6.86 30.49 -9.12
N GLY A 392 5.55 30.23 -9.03
CA GLY A 392 4.76 30.44 -7.82
C GLY A 392 4.35 31.89 -7.59
N TYR A 393 3.53 32.11 -6.56
CA TYR A 393 3.09 33.46 -6.20
C TYR A 393 4.28 34.31 -5.76
N LEU A 394 4.35 35.56 -6.22
CA LEU A 394 5.47 36.49 -5.98
C LEU A 394 6.85 35.92 -6.36
N ASN A 395 6.91 34.97 -7.31
CA ASN A 395 8.14 34.24 -7.69
C ASN A 395 8.85 33.59 -6.49
N SER A 396 8.06 33.11 -5.52
CA SER A 396 8.57 32.55 -4.26
C SER A 396 9.33 31.23 -4.42
N SER A 397 9.21 30.52 -5.55
CA SER A 397 9.87 29.23 -5.75
C SER A 397 10.38 29.02 -7.18
N PRO A 398 11.71 29.00 -7.41
CA PRO A 398 12.26 28.73 -8.74
C PRO A 398 11.98 27.29 -9.20
N ASN A 399 11.71 26.38 -8.26
CA ASN A 399 11.41 24.96 -8.50
C ASN A 399 9.92 24.63 -8.29
N TYR A 400 9.02 25.61 -8.43
CA TYR A 400 7.58 25.46 -8.17
C TYR A 400 6.96 24.22 -8.84
N LEU A 401 7.33 23.92 -10.09
CA LEU A 401 6.80 22.75 -10.81
C LEU A 401 7.23 21.41 -10.18
N GLN A 402 8.37 21.38 -9.49
CA GLN A 402 8.91 20.20 -8.82
C GLN A 402 8.40 20.04 -7.38
N GLU A 403 7.60 20.98 -6.87
CA GLU A 403 6.95 20.83 -5.57
C GLU A 403 5.87 19.75 -5.61
N SER A 404 5.52 19.24 -4.42
CA SER A 404 4.37 18.35 -4.24
C SER A 404 3.13 19.01 -4.84
N LEU A 405 2.35 18.24 -5.61
CA LEU A 405 1.08 18.71 -6.16
C LEU A 405 0.11 19.16 -5.06
N ILE A 406 0.21 18.56 -3.88
CA ILE A 406 -0.70 18.77 -2.75
C ILE A 406 0.10 18.92 -1.46
N THR A 407 -0.26 19.93 -0.69
CA THR A 407 0.10 20.10 0.72
C THR A 407 -0.77 19.16 1.55
N GLY A 408 -0.16 18.20 2.23
CA GLY A 408 -0.88 17.27 3.09
C GLY A 408 -1.27 17.87 4.45
N PRO A 409 -1.96 17.11 5.32
CA PRO A 409 -2.51 17.61 6.58
C PRO A 409 -1.47 18.22 7.53
N ARG A 410 -0.30 17.57 7.67
CA ARG A 410 0.74 18.03 8.59
C ARG A 410 1.41 19.29 8.05
N GLU A 411 1.74 19.31 6.76
CA GLU A 411 2.34 20.49 6.13
C GLU A 411 1.38 21.68 6.14
N LEU A 412 0.07 21.45 5.92
CA LEU A 412 -0.94 22.52 5.95
C LEU A 412 -1.08 23.12 7.34
N LEU A 413 -1.12 22.30 8.40
CA LEU A 413 -1.18 22.75 9.78
C LEU A 413 0.05 23.61 10.16
N ASN A 414 1.24 23.16 9.74
CA ASN A 414 2.49 23.87 9.96
C ASN A 414 2.52 25.20 9.19
N LYS A 415 2.09 25.21 7.92
CA LYS A 415 1.99 26.43 7.12
C LYS A 415 1.02 27.43 7.75
N CYS A 416 -0.16 27.00 8.19
CA CYS A 416 -1.11 27.89 8.86
C CYS A 416 -0.48 28.52 10.10
N SER A 417 0.16 27.72 10.97
CA SER A 417 0.84 28.21 12.17
C SER A 417 1.95 29.19 11.83
N TYR A 418 2.75 28.89 10.80
CA TYR A 418 3.81 29.76 10.30
C TYR A 418 3.26 31.12 9.84
N TYR A 419 2.26 31.14 8.95
CA TYR A 419 1.71 32.38 8.41
C TYR A 419 0.96 33.20 9.46
N ILE A 420 0.22 32.57 10.38
CA ILE A 420 -0.41 33.28 11.51
C ILE A 420 0.66 34.01 12.33
N ASN A 421 1.72 33.31 12.73
CA ASN A 421 2.79 33.92 13.53
C ASN A 421 3.52 35.03 12.76
N LYS A 422 3.75 34.83 11.46
CA LYS A 422 4.43 35.80 10.60
C LYS A 422 3.62 37.09 10.48
N ILE A 423 2.31 36.99 10.20
CA ILE A 423 1.41 38.14 10.09
C ILE A 423 1.30 38.85 11.45
N VAL A 424 1.04 38.12 12.54
CA VAL A 424 0.93 38.72 13.90
C VAL A 424 2.21 39.45 14.31
N SER A 425 3.38 38.88 13.99
CA SER A 425 4.67 39.50 14.28
C SER A 425 4.89 40.79 13.48
N SER A 426 4.43 40.85 12.22
CA SER A 426 4.53 42.04 11.39
C SER A 426 3.78 43.24 12.02
N HIS A 427 2.60 42.99 12.59
CA HIS A 427 1.77 43.99 13.27
C HIS A 427 2.26 44.38 14.66
N SER A 428 3.13 43.58 15.28
CA SER A 428 3.64 43.83 16.63
C SER A 428 4.83 44.82 16.67
N THR A 429 5.48 45.07 15.54
CA THR A 429 6.73 45.86 15.49
C THR A 429 6.53 47.31 15.04
N SER A 430 5.59 47.57 14.14
CA SER A 430 5.10 48.90 13.75
C SER A 430 3.95 48.75 12.76
N ALA A 431 2.96 49.65 12.78
CA ALA A 431 1.88 49.64 11.80
C ALA A 431 2.42 49.66 10.35
N PRO A 432 1.78 48.95 9.40
CA PRO A 432 2.25 48.89 8.02
C PRO A 432 2.28 50.30 7.42
N LYS A 433 3.46 50.74 6.98
CA LYS A 433 3.71 52.14 6.57
C LYS A 433 2.82 52.62 5.41
N ASN A 434 2.25 51.70 4.63
CA ASN A 434 1.47 51.97 3.42
C ASN A 434 0.14 51.21 3.37
N ALA A 435 -0.44 50.83 4.52
CA ALA A 435 -1.75 50.18 4.55
C ALA A 435 -2.80 51.04 3.84
N ARG A 436 -3.58 50.41 2.95
CA ARG A 436 -4.65 51.10 2.19
C ARG A 436 -5.99 51.12 2.93
N PHE A 437 -6.17 50.23 3.91
CA PHE A 437 -7.41 50.05 4.64
C PHE A 437 -7.13 50.07 6.14
N LYS A 438 -8.00 50.74 6.91
CA LYS A 438 -7.87 50.88 8.35
C LYS A 438 -8.03 49.56 9.09
N ASP A 439 -8.99 48.74 8.66
CA ASP A 439 -9.39 47.47 9.26
C ASP A 439 -9.99 46.51 8.22
N VAL A 440 -10.31 45.29 8.65
CA VAL A 440 -10.94 44.24 7.82
C VAL A 440 -12.25 44.73 7.20
N GLY A 441 -13.07 45.48 7.95
CA GLY A 441 -14.37 45.95 7.49
C GLY A 441 -14.27 46.99 6.37
N GLU A 442 -13.29 47.90 6.43
CA GLU A 442 -13.01 48.84 5.34
C GLU A 442 -12.53 48.13 4.06
N LEU A 443 -11.68 47.11 4.19
CA LEU A 443 -11.26 46.28 3.06
C LEU A 443 -12.47 45.57 2.43
N VAL A 444 -13.33 44.92 3.22
CA VAL A 444 -14.53 44.24 2.72
C VAL A 444 -15.45 45.21 1.96
N LYS A 445 -15.71 46.40 2.52
CA LYS A 445 -16.52 47.45 1.85
C LYS A 445 -15.91 47.92 0.54
N SER A 446 -14.59 47.90 0.44
CA SER A 446 -13.87 48.27 -0.79
C SER A 446 -13.97 47.17 -1.83
N ILE A 447 -13.79 45.90 -1.45
CA ILE A 447 -14.00 44.73 -2.33
C ILE A 447 -15.45 44.68 -2.85
N ASP A 448 -16.44 45.01 -2.02
CA ASP A 448 -17.85 45.07 -2.42
C ASP A 448 -18.11 46.08 -3.54
N LYS A 449 -17.35 47.19 -3.57
CA LYS A 449 -17.47 48.22 -4.61
C LYS A 449 -16.66 47.85 -5.86
N ASP A 450 -15.49 47.27 -5.66
CA ASP A 450 -14.58 46.86 -6.71
C ASP A 450 -13.89 45.54 -6.31
N PHE A 451 -14.31 44.44 -6.94
CA PHE A 451 -13.77 43.12 -6.65
C PHE A 451 -12.25 43.06 -6.91
N SER A 452 -11.75 43.82 -7.89
CA SER A 452 -10.35 43.80 -8.31
C SER A 452 -9.47 44.77 -7.53
N VAL A 453 -9.93 45.31 -6.40
CA VAL A 453 -9.16 46.23 -5.55
C VAL A 453 -7.87 45.62 -4.97
N LEU A 454 -7.79 44.28 -4.94
CA LEU A 454 -6.60 43.51 -4.57
C LEU A 454 -6.02 42.81 -5.81
N PRO A 455 -4.68 42.80 -6.01
CA PRO A 455 -4.04 42.09 -7.11
C PRO A 455 -4.40 40.60 -7.18
N GLU A 456 -4.63 39.94 -6.05
CA GLU A 456 -5.01 38.52 -6.01
C GLU A 456 -6.45 38.26 -6.46
N LEU A 457 -7.35 39.20 -6.18
CA LEU A 457 -8.73 39.13 -6.68
C LEU A 457 -8.80 39.53 -8.15
N GLU A 458 -8.03 40.53 -8.58
CA GLU A 458 -7.83 40.84 -10.00
C GLU A 458 -7.29 39.62 -10.76
N GLY A 459 -6.33 38.90 -10.17
CA GLY A 459 -5.73 37.69 -10.73
C GLY A 459 -6.71 36.53 -10.96
N ILE A 460 -7.89 36.53 -10.33
CA ILE A 460 -8.95 35.54 -10.55
C ILE A 460 -10.20 36.11 -11.24
N GLU A 461 -10.25 37.42 -11.53
CA GLU A 461 -11.40 38.04 -12.19
C GLU A 461 -11.53 37.51 -13.62
N GLY A 462 -12.69 36.90 -13.92
CA GLY A 462 -12.96 36.29 -15.21
C GLY A 462 -12.19 35.00 -15.49
N LEU A 463 -11.46 34.45 -14.51
CA LEU A 463 -10.70 33.21 -14.68
C LEU A 463 -11.65 32.04 -14.95
N ARG A 464 -11.65 31.54 -16.19
CA ARG A 464 -12.48 30.41 -16.62
C ARG A 464 -11.96 29.11 -16.02
N THR A 465 -12.87 28.18 -15.74
CA THR A 465 -12.56 26.84 -15.25
C THR A 465 -12.91 25.77 -16.27
N SER A 466 -12.04 24.76 -16.43
CA SER A 466 -12.31 23.57 -17.26
C SER A 466 -13.15 22.51 -16.51
N ASN A 467 -13.78 22.89 -15.40
CA ASN A 467 -14.49 21.98 -14.50
C ASN A 467 -15.85 21.57 -15.09
N SER A 468 -16.16 20.27 -15.06
CA SER A 468 -17.42 19.74 -15.55
C SER A 468 -18.59 19.98 -14.60
N THR A 469 -18.35 20.37 -13.34
CA THR A 469 -19.39 20.48 -12.32
C THR A 469 -20.09 21.84 -12.26
N HIS A 470 -19.47 22.90 -12.77
CA HIS A 470 -20.06 24.25 -12.87
C HIS A 470 -19.28 25.08 -13.91
N SER A 471 -19.98 25.91 -14.67
CA SER A 471 -19.42 26.68 -15.80
C SER A 471 -19.04 28.12 -15.45
N LYS A 472 -19.22 28.53 -14.19
CA LYS A 472 -18.91 29.89 -13.73
C LYS A 472 -17.40 30.10 -13.66
N THR A 473 -16.97 31.33 -13.88
CA THR A 473 -15.59 31.76 -13.59
C THR A 473 -15.32 31.67 -12.09
N VAL A 474 -14.04 31.61 -11.71
CA VAL A 474 -13.63 31.58 -10.30
C VAL A 474 -14.19 32.80 -9.56
N SER A 475 -14.09 34.00 -10.14
CA SER A 475 -14.66 35.22 -9.55
C SER A 475 -16.18 35.21 -9.39
N GLU A 476 -16.93 34.68 -10.36
CA GLU A 476 -18.39 34.56 -10.24
C GLU A 476 -18.78 33.59 -9.13
N HIS A 477 -18.08 32.45 -9.04
CA HIS A 477 -18.23 31.50 -7.93
C HIS A 477 -17.96 32.18 -6.58
N THR A 478 -16.83 32.87 -6.43
CA THR A 478 -16.48 33.61 -5.21
C THR A 478 -17.57 34.61 -4.80
N LYS A 479 -18.10 35.40 -5.75
CA LYS A 479 -19.19 36.36 -5.49
C LYS A 479 -20.47 35.66 -4.99
N ASP A 480 -20.79 34.48 -5.52
CA ASP A 480 -21.91 33.67 -5.04
C ASP A 480 -21.69 33.07 -3.65
N VAL A 481 -20.46 32.65 -3.32
CA VAL A 481 -20.11 32.20 -1.96
C VAL A 481 -20.34 33.33 -0.97
N VAL A 482 -19.83 34.53 -1.23
CA VAL A 482 -20.04 35.70 -0.36
C VAL A 482 -21.54 36.01 -0.19
N LYS A 483 -22.30 35.98 -1.29
CA LYS A 483 -23.77 36.14 -1.24
C LYS A 483 -24.43 35.06 -0.39
N ASN A 484 -23.98 33.81 -0.46
CA ASN A 484 -24.51 32.72 0.35
C ASN A 484 -24.17 32.85 1.83
N VAL A 485 -22.95 33.30 2.17
CA VAL A 485 -22.54 33.63 3.55
C VAL A 485 -23.46 34.68 4.13
N ARG A 486 -23.64 35.82 3.43
CA ARG A 486 -24.49 36.95 3.86
C ARG A 486 -25.95 36.57 4.05
N ASN A 487 -26.45 35.64 3.24
CA ASN A 487 -27.84 35.16 3.31
C ASN A 487 -28.06 34.03 4.32
N SER A 488 -27.02 33.57 5.02
CA SER A 488 -27.17 32.51 6.03
C SER A 488 -27.80 33.07 7.31
N SER A 489 -28.63 32.26 7.98
CA SER A 489 -29.24 32.65 9.26
C SER A 489 -28.20 32.89 10.35
N ALA A 490 -27.11 32.10 10.35
CA ALA A 490 -26.01 32.26 11.30
C ALA A 490 -25.31 33.61 11.15
N PHE A 491 -25.10 34.08 9.91
CA PHE A 491 -24.47 35.37 9.64
C PHE A 491 -25.27 36.54 10.22
N ALA A 492 -26.61 36.49 10.16
CA ALA A 492 -27.48 37.53 10.71
C ALA A 492 -27.28 37.75 12.21
N THR A 493 -26.89 36.71 12.95
CA THR A 493 -26.67 36.74 14.40
C THR A 493 -25.22 37.00 14.82
N CYS A 494 -24.27 37.05 13.87
CA CYS A 494 -22.86 37.27 14.16
C CYS A 494 -22.58 38.73 14.56
N PRO A 495 -21.61 39.00 15.46
CA PRO A 495 -21.05 40.33 15.66
C PRO A 495 -20.49 40.93 14.36
N GLU A 496 -20.48 42.26 14.22
CA GLU A 496 -20.02 42.92 12.99
C GLU A 496 -18.59 42.54 12.59
N LYS A 497 -17.64 42.48 13.54
CA LYS A 497 -16.26 42.01 13.25
C LYS A 497 -16.23 40.60 12.68
N GLU A 498 -17.08 39.70 13.19
CA GLU A 498 -17.16 38.31 12.72
C GLU A 498 -17.78 38.24 11.31
N LYS A 499 -18.77 39.10 11.01
CA LYS A 499 -19.32 39.25 9.66
C LYS A 499 -18.28 39.70 8.66
N ASP A 500 -17.44 40.68 9.03
CA ASP A 500 -16.36 41.19 8.18
C ASP A 500 -15.32 40.09 7.91
N ILE A 501 -14.93 39.32 8.93
CA ILE A 501 -14.01 38.17 8.80
C ILE A 501 -14.60 37.08 7.89
N LEU A 502 -15.87 36.73 8.06
CA LEU A 502 -16.56 35.74 7.22
C LEU A 502 -16.62 36.21 5.76
N CYS A 503 -16.94 37.48 5.52
CA CYS A 503 -16.96 38.05 4.17
C CYS A 503 -15.58 38.08 3.53
N LEU A 504 -14.55 38.56 4.24
CA LEU A 504 -13.18 38.58 3.73
C LEU A 504 -12.70 37.17 3.42
N SER A 505 -12.88 36.23 4.35
CA SER A 505 -12.49 34.82 4.13
C SER A 505 -13.21 34.21 2.93
N ALA A 506 -14.49 34.52 2.72
CA ALA A 506 -15.24 34.08 1.56
C ALA A 506 -14.74 34.71 0.24
N TYR A 507 -14.31 35.97 0.25
CA TYR A 507 -13.64 36.57 -0.92
C TYR A 507 -12.29 35.91 -1.21
N LEU A 508 -11.55 35.51 -0.16
CA LEU A 508 -10.19 35.01 -0.29
C LEU A 508 -10.08 33.49 -0.45
N HIS A 509 -11.15 32.70 -0.23
CA HIS A 509 -11.05 31.23 -0.14
C HIS A 509 -10.41 30.57 -1.37
N ASP A 510 -10.58 31.17 -2.55
CA ASP A 510 -10.23 30.60 -3.85
C ASP A 510 -9.07 31.30 -4.56
N ILE A 511 -8.43 32.30 -3.93
CA ILE A 511 -7.38 33.10 -4.58
C ILE A 511 -6.16 32.28 -5.02
N GLY A 512 -5.89 31.15 -4.35
CA GLY A 512 -4.83 30.22 -4.75
C GLY A 512 -5.08 29.49 -6.09
N LYS A 513 -6.28 29.63 -6.68
CA LYS A 513 -6.56 29.21 -8.06
C LYS A 513 -5.97 30.18 -9.09
N GLY A 514 -5.77 31.45 -8.73
CA GLY A 514 -5.12 32.44 -9.57
C GLY A 514 -3.60 32.45 -9.45
N PRO A 515 -2.93 33.40 -10.13
CA PRO A 515 -3.48 34.29 -11.16
C PRO A 515 -3.79 33.58 -12.50
N ILE A 516 -4.46 34.24 -13.45
CA ILE A 516 -4.75 33.68 -14.80
C ILE A 516 -3.49 33.14 -15.49
N ASN A 517 -2.36 33.85 -15.42
CA ASN A 517 -1.10 33.46 -16.07
C ASN A 517 -0.41 32.24 -15.43
N LYS A 518 -0.90 31.75 -14.28
CA LYS A 518 -0.52 30.44 -13.71
C LYS A 518 -0.90 29.31 -14.66
N TRP A 519 -1.93 29.48 -15.49
CA TRP A 519 -2.47 28.41 -16.33
C TRP A 519 -1.96 28.52 -17.77
N TYR A 520 -1.54 27.40 -18.37
CA TYR A 520 -0.92 27.35 -19.71
C TYR A 520 -1.74 28.05 -20.82
N ASN A 521 -3.08 28.08 -20.69
CA ASN A 521 -3.99 28.78 -21.63
C ASN A 521 -4.93 29.77 -20.93
N GLY A 522 -4.60 30.20 -19.71
CA GLY A 522 -5.50 31.04 -18.89
C GLY A 522 -6.81 30.35 -18.46
N GLU A 523 -6.86 29.02 -18.54
CA GLU A 523 -8.01 28.22 -18.09
C GLU A 523 -7.61 27.35 -16.89
N GLN A 524 -8.29 27.59 -15.77
CA GLN A 524 -8.04 26.90 -14.52
C GLN A 524 -8.51 25.44 -14.58
N ARG A 525 -7.63 24.53 -14.20
CA ARG A 525 -7.95 23.11 -14.00
C ARG A 525 -8.25 22.84 -12.54
N VAL A 526 -8.98 21.76 -12.23
CA VAL A 526 -9.22 21.32 -10.84
C VAL A 526 -7.89 21.28 -10.08
N TRP A 527 -7.78 22.12 -9.04
CA TRP A 527 -6.53 22.39 -8.34
C TRP A 527 -6.70 22.14 -6.84
N PRO A 528 -6.39 20.94 -6.32
CA PRO A 528 -6.66 20.61 -4.92
C PRO A 528 -5.82 21.43 -3.93
N ASP A 529 -4.65 21.95 -4.32
CA ASP A 529 -3.74 22.67 -3.41
C ASP A 529 -4.02 24.17 -3.27
N HIS A 530 -5.08 24.68 -3.93
CA HIS A 530 -5.41 26.10 -3.88
C HIS A 530 -5.57 26.69 -2.46
N PRO A 531 -6.05 25.98 -1.41
CA PRO A 531 -6.13 26.58 -0.07
C PRO A 531 -4.74 26.83 0.52
N ALA A 532 -3.79 25.92 0.29
CA ALA A 532 -2.42 26.09 0.77
C ALA A 532 -1.67 27.18 -0.01
N GLU A 533 -1.90 27.27 -1.33
CA GLU A 533 -1.30 28.30 -2.19
C GLU A 533 -1.89 29.69 -1.96
N ALA A 534 -3.08 29.79 -1.36
CA ALA A 534 -3.64 31.07 -0.92
C ALA A 534 -2.93 31.66 0.30
N LEU A 535 -2.26 30.85 1.13
CA LEU A 535 -1.64 31.32 2.37
C LEU A 535 -0.61 32.46 2.21
N PRO A 536 0.37 32.41 1.27
CA PRO A 536 1.27 33.53 1.03
C PRO A 536 0.55 34.79 0.50
N MET A 537 -0.58 34.62 -0.19
CA MET A 537 -1.42 35.74 -0.64
C MET A 537 -2.14 36.39 0.55
N VAL A 538 -2.75 35.57 1.41
CA VAL A 538 -3.37 36.02 2.67
C VAL A 538 -2.34 36.72 3.56
N GLU A 539 -1.11 36.20 3.64
CA GLU A 539 -0.02 36.85 4.37
C GLU A 539 0.20 38.28 3.87
N ARG A 540 0.40 38.46 2.56
CA ARG A 540 0.60 39.79 1.96
C ARG A 540 -0.58 40.71 2.24
N ILE A 541 -1.81 40.24 2.00
CA ILE A 541 -3.01 41.05 2.20
C ILE A 541 -3.12 41.50 3.66
N LEU A 542 -3.03 40.58 4.62
CA LEU A 542 -3.23 40.91 6.03
C LEU A 542 -2.06 41.69 6.63
N SER A 543 -0.85 41.57 6.09
CA SER A 543 0.33 42.31 6.58
C SER A 543 0.49 43.69 5.95
N ASP A 544 0.13 43.85 4.67
CA ASP A 544 0.47 45.05 3.90
C ASP A 544 -0.73 45.96 3.64
N GLU A 545 -1.95 45.41 3.55
CA GLU A 545 -3.13 46.18 3.12
C GLU A 545 -3.92 46.76 4.29
N ILE A 546 -3.85 46.14 5.46
CA ILE A 546 -4.70 46.45 6.62
C ILE A 546 -3.84 47.08 7.72
N GLU A 547 -4.23 48.24 8.23
CA GLU A 547 -3.48 48.96 9.27
C GLU A 547 -3.65 48.30 10.65
N ASN A 548 -4.88 47.96 11.01
CA ASN A 548 -5.22 47.42 12.33
C ASN A 548 -5.93 46.07 12.17
N ILE A 549 -5.30 45.01 12.68
CA ILE A 549 -5.87 43.67 12.73
C ILE A 549 -5.44 42.96 14.02
N GLU A 550 -6.39 42.38 14.74
CA GLU A 550 -6.10 41.67 15.98
C GLU A 550 -5.61 40.24 15.70
N PRO A 551 -4.76 39.65 16.56
CA PRO A 551 -4.22 38.31 16.34
C PRO A 551 -5.28 37.21 16.15
N TRP A 552 -6.44 37.35 16.80
CA TRP A 552 -7.54 36.40 16.66
C TRP A 552 -8.24 36.52 15.30
N GLU A 553 -8.28 37.72 14.70
CA GLU A 553 -8.81 37.96 13.35
C GLU A 553 -7.90 37.30 12.31
N VAL A 554 -6.58 37.47 12.45
CA VAL A 554 -5.57 36.79 11.63
C VAL A 554 -5.75 35.27 11.70
N LYS A 555 -5.80 34.71 12.93
CA LYS A 555 -5.99 33.27 13.13
C LYS A 555 -7.26 32.78 12.44
N ARG A 556 -8.38 33.51 12.59
CA ARG A 556 -9.67 33.12 12.03
C ARG A 556 -9.65 33.17 10.49
N ILE A 557 -9.14 34.24 9.88
CA ILE A 557 -9.09 34.37 8.42
C ILE A 557 -8.19 33.29 7.80
N VAL A 558 -6.99 33.09 8.35
CA VAL A 558 -6.04 32.07 7.85
C VAL A 558 -6.67 30.68 7.95
N LEU A 559 -7.28 30.34 9.08
CA LEU A 559 -7.97 29.07 9.28
C LEU A 559 -9.07 28.87 8.23
N LEU A 560 -9.94 29.87 8.07
CA LEU A 560 -11.10 29.78 7.20
C LEU A 560 -10.70 29.64 5.73
N VAL A 561 -9.69 30.37 5.26
CA VAL A 561 -9.18 30.25 3.88
C VAL A 561 -8.52 28.89 3.65
N ALA A 562 -7.63 28.46 4.55
CA ALA A 562 -6.83 27.25 4.39
C ALA A 562 -7.64 25.95 4.50
N TYR A 563 -8.75 25.96 5.22
CA TYR A 563 -9.55 24.77 5.52
C TYR A 563 -10.99 24.84 5.01
N HIS A 564 -11.36 25.82 4.18
CA HIS A 564 -12.74 25.97 3.69
C HIS A 564 -13.32 24.69 3.04
N ASP A 565 -12.46 23.84 2.46
CA ASP A 565 -12.84 22.58 1.83
C ASP A 565 -12.79 21.35 2.76
N LEU A 566 -12.24 21.48 3.99
CA LEU A 566 -12.02 20.36 4.92
C LEU A 566 -13.33 19.65 5.28
N LEU A 567 -14.33 20.40 5.76
CA LEU A 567 -15.60 19.80 6.17
C LEU A 567 -16.32 19.16 4.97
N GLY A 568 -16.27 19.83 3.82
CA GLY A 568 -16.80 19.31 2.56
C GLY A 568 -16.17 17.97 2.19
N ASP A 569 -14.84 17.88 2.25
CA ASP A 569 -14.10 16.66 1.95
C ASP A 569 -14.35 15.55 2.96
N ILE A 570 -14.43 15.83 4.26
CA ILE A 570 -14.81 14.83 5.26
C ILE A 570 -16.23 14.30 4.98
N VAL A 571 -17.20 15.18 4.66
CA VAL A 571 -18.60 14.76 4.40
C VAL A 571 -18.78 14.06 3.06
N LYS A 572 -18.00 14.40 2.01
CA LYS A 572 -17.98 13.61 0.75
C LYS A 572 -17.76 12.12 1.03
N GLY A 573 -17.12 11.84 2.14
CA GLY A 573 -16.89 10.51 2.65
C GLY A 573 -17.86 9.87 3.60
N ALA A 574 -18.76 10.65 4.16
CA ALA A 574 -19.70 10.14 5.14
C ALA A 574 -20.72 9.22 4.43
N ASP A 575 -20.53 7.91 4.53
CA ASP A 575 -21.61 6.93 4.39
C ASP A 575 -22.27 6.67 5.76
N LYS A 576 -23.25 5.77 5.84
CA LYS A 576 -23.87 5.38 7.13
C LYS A 576 -22.85 4.80 8.14
N LEU A 577 -21.63 4.48 7.73
CA LEU A 577 -20.59 3.80 8.51
C LEU A 577 -19.30 4.63 8.70
N PHE A 578 -19.19 5.82 8.10
CA PHE A 578 -17.98 6.66 8.07
C PHE A 578 -16.72 5.92 7.56
N LYS A 579 -16.87 5.10 6.52
CA LYS A 579 -15.76 4.30 5.95
C LYS A 579 -14.87 5.05 4.92
N TYR A 580 -14.80 6.37 5.01
CA TYR A 580 -14.19 7.18 3.94
C TYR A 580 -12.68 7.07 3.79
N ASN A 581 -12.23 7.31 2.55
CA ASN A 581 -10.85 7.23 2.08
C ASN A 581 -10.22 8.59 1.71
N GLY A 582 -10.86 9.72 2.04
CA GLY A 582 -10.28 11.07 1.94
C GLY A 582 -9.91 11.66 3.29
N ARG A 583 -10.03 13.00 3.45
CA ARG A 583 -9.65 13.69 4.68
C ARG A 583 -10.37 13.12 5.91
N SER A 584 -9.64 12.98 7.02
CA SER A 584 -10.13 12.30 8.22
C SER A 584 -10.66 13.30 9.27
N ILE A 585 -11.55 12.81 10.13
CA ILE A 585 -11.98 13.57 11.32
C ILE A 585 -10.78 13.85 12.25
N ASP A 586 -9.75 13.01 12.25
CA ASP A 586 -8.54 13.24 13.06
C ASP A 586 -7.81 14.53 12.67
N GLU A 587 -7.85 14.92 11.40
CA GLU A 587 -7.30 16.20 10.95
C GLU A 587 -8.05 17.36 11.61
N LEU A 588 -9.38 17.32 11.62
CA LEU A 588 -10.21 18.31 12.32
C LEU A 588 -9.91 18.33 13.83
N ARG A 589 -9.70 17.17 14.47
CA ARG A 589 -9.32 17.08 15.90
C ARG A 589 -7.99 17.78 16.17
N LYS A 590 -6.99 17.60 15.30
CA LYS A 590 -5.66 18.22 15.44
C LYS A 590 -5.71 19.74 15.40
N LEU A 591 -6.72 20.34 14.74
CA LEU A 591 -6.91 21.79 14.71
C LEU A 591 -7.38 22.38 16.05
N LYS A 592 -7.97 21.56 16.94
CA LYS A 592 -8.45 22.00 18.27
C LYS A 592 -9.34 23.26 18.20
N LEU A 593 -10.29 23.26 17.28
CA LEU A 593 -11.14 24.42 17.00
C LEU A 593 -12.02 24.77 18.20
N SER A 594 -12.19 26.07 18.45
CA SER A 594 -13.26 26.56 19.32
C SER A 594 -14.64 26.35 18.70
N TYR A 595 -15.70 26.52 19.50
CA TYR A 595 -17.07 26.45 18.99
C TYR A 595 -17.30 27.43 17.83
N ASP A 596 -16.84 28.67 17.98
CA ASP A 596 -17.01 29.71 16.95
C ASP A 596 -16.15 29.43 15.72
N GLU A 597 -14.93 28.93 15.87
CA GLU A 597 -14.07 28.56 14.73
C GLU A 597 -14.72 27.46 13.89
N PHE A 598 -15.28 26.43 14.54
CA PHE A 598 -16.01 25.38 13.83
C PHE A 598 -17.29 25.91 13.17
N LYS A 599 -18.04 26.79 13.86
CA LYS A 599 -19.26 27.42 13.33
C LYS A 599 -18.95 28.21 12.06
N ASP A 600 -17.91 29.01 12.06
CA ASP A 600 -17.54 29.84 10.91
C ASP A 600 -17.05 28.99 9.74
N LEU A 601 -16.26 27.95 10.03
CA LEU A 601 -15.82 26.99 9.02
C LEU A 601 -17.02 26.29 8.36
N LYS A 602 -18.03 25.92 9.16
CA LYS A 602 -19.30 25.38 8.67
C LYS A 602 -20.03 26.38 7.78
N ILE A 603 -20.11 27.66 8.15
CA ILE A 603 -20.79 28.69 7.35
C ILE A 603 -20.15 28.81 5.96
N ILE A 604 -18.82 28.91 5.89
CA ILE A 604 -18.11 29.04 4.60
C ILE A 604 -18.25 27.75 3.77
N SER A 605 -18.06 26.58 4.41
CA SER A 605 -18.23 25.28 3.72
C SER A 605 -19.62 25.13 3.13
N GLU A 606 -20.67 25.48 3.87
CA GLU A 606 -22.05 25.43 3.38
C GLU A 606 -22.28 26.40 2.23
N ALA A 607 -21.74 27.62 2.33
CA ALA A 607 -21.90 28.65 1.30
C ALA A 607 -21.21 28.26 -0.02
N ASP A 608 -20.01 27.68 0.07
CA ASP A 608 -19.22 27.17 -1.05
C ASP A 608 -19.93 26.00 -1.74
N ILE A 609 -20.31 24.98 -0.98
CA ILE A 609 -21.04 23.81 -1.52
C ILE A 609 -22.36 24.24 -2.16
N LYS A 610 -23.08 25.19 -1.55
CA LYS A 610 -24.34 25.73 -2.09
C LYS A 610 -24.16 26.47 -3.42
N ALA A 611 -23.00 27.10 -3.64
CA ALA A 611 -22.71 27.76 -4.92
C ALA A 611 -22.47 26.75 -6.07
N ILE A 612 -22.14 25.50 -5.73
CA ILE A 612 -21.81 24.43 -6.69
C ILE A 612 -22.97 23.47 -6.92
N ASN A 613 -23.52 22.84 -5.88
CA ASN A 613 -24.47 21.73 -6.03
C ASN A 613 -25.42 21.53 -4.83
N HIS A 614 -26.74 21.55 -5.10
CA HIS A 614 -27.78 21.39 -4.07
C HIS A 614 -27.85 20.00 -3.44
N GLU A 615 -27.55 18.93 -4.17
CA GLU A 615 -27.54 17.57 -3.63
C GLU A 615 -26.37 17.38 -2.66
N TRP A 616 -25.19 17.91 -3.00
CA TRP A 616 -24.03 17.92 -2.10
C TRP A 616 -24.33 18.70 -0.82
N LEU A 617 -25.03 19.83 -0.92
CA LEU A 617 -25.46 20.60 0.26
C LEU A 617 -26.37 19.78 1.17
N LYS A 618 -27.31 19.02 0.60
CA LYS A 618 -28.19 18.14 1.38
C LYS A 618 -27.39 17.07 2.12
N ASN A 619 -26.40 16.48 1.45
CA ASN A 619 -25.51 15.51 2.08
C ASN A 619 -24.65 16.15 3.17
N PHE A 620 -24.09 17.34 2.91
CA PHE A 620 -23.31 18.12 3.87
C PHE A 620 -24.08 18.35 5.17
N LYS A 621 -25.28 18.92 5.07
CA LYS A 621 -26.14 19.24 6.22
C LYS A 621 -26.56 18.03 7.03
N LYS A 622 -26.61 16.85 6.41
CA LYS A 622 -26.96 15.60 7.08
C LYS A 622 -25.87 15.13 8.04
N TYR A 623 -24.59 15.36 7.72
CA TYR A 623 -23.46 14.73 8.43
C TYR A 623 -22.53 15.72 9.15
N VAL A 624 -22.60 17.01 8.83
CA VAL A 624 -21.68 18.00 9.43
C VAL A 624 -21.80 18.10 10.96
N ASP A 625 -23.02 17.93 11.50
CA ASP A 625 -23.23 17.97 12.96
C ASP A 625 -22.71 16.69 13.64
N ASP A 626 -22.83 15.52 13.00
CA ASP A 626 -22.22 14.27 13.48
C ASP A 626 -20.69 14.37 13.55
N ILE A 627 -20.06 15.08 12.59
CA ILE A 627 -18.61 15.30 12.58
C ILE A 627 -18.18 16.09 13.82
N LYS A 628 -18.94 17.12 14.20
CA LYS A 628 -18.66 17.93 15.39
C LYS A 628 -18.70 17.09 16.67
N GLU A 629 -19.71 16.24 16.82
CA GLU A 629 -19.81 15.36 17.98
C GLU A 629 -18.67 14.35 18.03
N LYS A 630 -18.28 13.80 16.87
CA LYS A 630 -17.17 12.84 16.77
C LYS A 630 -15.81 13.48 16.97
N SER A 631 -15.59 14.72 16.56
CA SER A 631 -14.31 15.41 16.77
C SER A 631 -14.05 15.78 18.23
N ASN A 632 -15.10 15.89 19.05
CA ASN A 632 -14.97 16.19 20.48
C ASN A 632 -14.68 14.97 21.36
N LYS A 633 -14.77 13.75 20.80
CA LYS A 633 -14.33 12.49 21.40
C LYS A 633 -12.95 12.15 20.89
#